data_AF-A0A7X6TRL9-F1
#
_entry.id   AF-A0A7X6TRL9-F1
#
_cell.length_a   1.000
_cell.length_b   1.000
_cell.length_c   1.000
_cell.angle_alpha   90.00
_cell.angle_beta   90.00
_cell.angle_gamma   90.00
#
_symmetry.space_group_name_H-M   'P 1'
#
loop_
_entity.id
_entity.type
_entity.pdbx_description
1 polymer ?
#
loop_
_entity_poly.entity_id
_entity_poly.type
_entity_poly.pdbx_seq_one_letter_code
_entity_poly.pdbx_strand_id
1 'polypeptide(L)'
;MKKQVMLLLAIGIAILSTACSGSKEAIISANEWEEDHPEIYASYLENNEMEATTYGGSVPIDYLEKYPYLKTLYEGNSFSVEYLRARGHTYALEDIIHTERSKPGASCLSCKTSGFLELLDEHGEEANAMNFEELDKSNMETISCYDCHRNEPGVITITREHLNTALKGIDGEFKNGDLVCAQCHVEYYLDPETKEVIMPSVNGLTPQEMLAYYDEA
;
A
#
# COMPACT_ATOMS: atom_id res chain seq x y z
N MET A 1 -76.87 16.53 -20.94
CA MET A 1 -76.59 15.72 -19.74
C MET A 1 -75.50 14.71 -20.04
N LYS A 2 -74.32 14.88 -19.44
CA LYS A 2 -73.34 13.87 -18.98
C LYS A 2 -71.95 14.50 -19.01
N LYS A 3 -71.55 15.02 -17.85
CA LYS A 3 -70.17 15.40 -17.54
C LYS A 3 -69.35 14.11 -17.46
N GLN A 4 -68.26 14.00 -18.22
CA GLN A 4 -67.21 13.02 -17.94
C GLN A 4 -66.03 13.78 -17.33
N VAL A 5 -65.82 13.53 -16.04
CA VAL A 5 -64.69 14.01 -15.26
C VAL A 5 -63.51 13.11 -15.63
N MET A 6 -62.50 13.70 -16.25
CA MET A 6 -61.25 13.02 -16.59
C MET A 6 -60.36 13.03 -15.34
N LEU A 7 -60.25 11.87 -14.69
CA LEU A 7 -59.43 11.66 -13.50
C LEU A 7 -57.97 11.50 -13.95
N LEU A 8 -57.13 12.50 -13.68
CA LEU A 8 -55.68 12.44 -13.88
C LEU A 8 -55.09 11.52 -12.79
N LEU A 9 -54.70 10.30 -13.18
CA LEU A 9 -53.90 9.41 -12.33
C LEU A 9 -52.45 9.92 -12.36
N ALA A 10 -52.02 10.57 -11.28
CA ALA A 10 -50.61 10.88 -11.05
C ALA A 10 -49.89 9.57 -10.67
N ILE A 11 -49.24 8.93 -11.64
CA ILE A 11 -48.33 7.81 -11.38
C ILE A 11 -47.02 8.43 -10.88
N GLY A 12 -46.87 8.49 -9.56
CA GLY A 12 -45.60 8.78 -8.92
C GLY A 12 -44.64 7.63 -9.21
N ILE A 13 -43.69 7.85 -10.13
CA ILE A 13 -42.55 6.95 -10.31
C ILE A 13 -41.66 7.16 -9.09
N ALA A 14 -41.78 6.27 -8.11
CA ALA A 14 -40.78 6.14 -7.06
C ALA A 14 -39.50 5.64 -7.72
N ILE A 15 -38.57 6.57 -7.98
CA ILE A 15 -37.19 6.23 -8.32
C ILE A 15 -36.61 5.62 -7.05
N LEU A 16 -36.63 4.28 -6.97
CA LEU A 16 -35.77 3.56 -6.04
C LEU A 16 -34.34 3.85 -6.49
N SER A 17 -33.70 4.82 -5.84
CA SER A 17 -32.25 4.92 -5.79
C SER A 17 -31.76 3.64 -5.14
N THR A 18 -31.39 2.67 -5.97
CA THR A 18 -30.54 1.56 -5.58
C THR A 18 -29.22 2.20 -5.17
N ALA A 19 -29.06 2.45 -3.88
CA ALA A 19 -27.74 2.64 -3.30
C ALA A 19 -26.94 1.40 -3.71
N CYS A 20 -25.96 1.58 -4.60
CA CYS A 20 -24.92 0.59 -4.81
C CYS A 20 -24.14 0.53 -3.49
N SER A 21 -24.62 -0.30 -2.58
CA SER A 21 -23.78 -0.92 -1.57
C SER A 21 -22.74 -1.71 -2.35
N GLY A 22 -21.59 -1.11 -2.64
CA GLY A 22 -20.48 -1.80 -3.28
C GLY A 22 -20.18 -3.04 -2.45
N SER A 23 -20.31 -4.21 -3.06
CA SER A 23 -19.87 -5.46 -2.44
C SER A 23 -18.36 -5.35 -2.23
N LYS A 24 -17.89 -5.47 -0.98
CA LYS A 24 -16.48 -5.57 -0.62
C LYS A 24 -15.86 -6.68 -1.46
N GLU A 25 -14.91 -6.33 -2.32
CA GLU A 25 -14.19 -7.30 -3.15
C GLU A 25 -13.26 -8.08 -2.23
N ALA A 26 -13.46 -9.40 -2.11
CA ALA A 26 -12.58 -10.24 -1.31
C ALA A 26 -11.23 -10.40 -2.02
N ILE A 27 -10.13 -10.31 -1.29
CA ILE A 27 -8.78 -10.50 -1.84
C ILE A 27 -8.57 -11.99 -2.16
N ILE A 28 -8.21 -12.30 -3.41
CA ILE A 28 -7.78 -13.65 -3.80
C ILE A 28 -6.27 -13.79 -3.51
N SER A 29 -5.91 -14.83 -2.77
CA SER A 29 -4.53 -15.08 -2.34
C SER A 29 -3.64 -15.53 -3.52
N ALA A 30 -2.33 -15.31 -3.43
CA ALA A 30 -1.39 -15.63 -4.51
C ALA A 30 -1.46 -17.09 -4.96
N ASN A 31 -1.57 -18.01 -4.00
CA ASN A 31 -1.61 -19.46 -4.26
C ASN A 31 -2.88 -19.91 -4.99
N GLU A 32 -3.98 -19.17 -4.89
CA GLU A 32 -5.21 -19.47 -5.62
C GLU A 32 -5.05 -19.24 -7.13
N TRP A 33 -4.05 -18.45 -7.54
CA TRP A 33 -3.71 -18.23 -8.95
C TRP A 33 -2.73 -19.26 -9.53
N GLU A 34 -2.24 -20.23 -8.74
CA GLU A 34 -1.23 -21.19 -9.18
C GLU A 34 -1.71 -22.06 -10.35
N GLU A 35 -2.97 -22.53 -10.33
CA GLU A 35 -3.50 -23.40 -11.39
C GLU A 35 -3.64 -22.64 -12.73
N ASP A 36 -4.09 -21.39 -12.68
CA ASP A 36 -4.34 -20.56 -13.87
C ASP A 36 -3.06 -19.88 -14.40
N HIS A 37 -2.11 -19.59 -13.52
CA HIS A 37 -0.89 -18.83 -13.82
C HIS A 37 0.39 -19.47 -13.23
N PRO A 38 0.68 -20.75 -13.53
CA PRO A 38 1.71 -21.52 -12.83
C PRO A 38 3.13 -20.95 -13.01
N GLU A 39 3.46 -20.44 -14.18
CA GLU A 39 4.80 -19.86 -14.44
C GLU A 39 5.01 -18.54 -13.69
N ILE A 40 3.96 -17.71 -13.58
CA ILE A 40 4.01 -16.43 -12.86
C ILE A 40 4.08 -16.69 -11.36
N TYR A 41 3.27 -17.62 -10.85
CA TYR A 41 3.30 -18.01 -9.44
C TYR A 41 4.65 -18.63 -9.05
N ALA A 42 5.20 -19.52 -9.89
CA ALA A 42 6.53 -20.08 -9.67
C ALA A 42 7.62 -18.98 -9.61
N SER A 43 7.59 -18.02 -10.54
CA SER A 43 8.54 -16.89 -10.51
C SER A 43 8.32 -15.98 -9.30
N TYR A 44 7.09 -15.77 -8.86
CA TYR A 44 6.81 -15.07 -7.60
C TYR A 44 7.47 -15.80 -6.40
N LEU A 45 7.40 -17.14 -6.36
CA LEU A 45 8.03 -17.93 -5.29
C LEU A 45 9.57 -17.89 -5.33
N GLU A 46 10.20 -17.56 -6.47
CA GLU A 46 11.65 -17.34 -6.52
C GLU A 46 12.10 -16.17 -5.62
N ASN A 47 11.20 -15.29 -5.17
CA ASN A 47 11.49 -14.29 -4.14
C ASN A 47 11.89 -14.90 -2.78
N ASN A 48 11.66 -16.20 -2.58
CA ASN A 48 12.14 -16.92 -1.40
C ASN A 48 13.65 -17.20 -1.46
N GLU A 49 14.27 -17.09 -2.64
CA GLU A 49 15.67 -17.41 -2.82
C GLU A 49 16.60 -16.31 -2.29
N MET A 50 17.70 -16.75 -1.69
CA MET A 50 18.67 -15.88 -1.04
C MET A 50 19.98 -15.81 -1.82
N GLU A 51 20.30 -14.64 -2.33
CA GLU A 51 21.54 -14.40 -3.07
C GLU A 51 22.35 -13.25 -2.47
N ALA A 52 23.68 -13.37 -2.56
CA ALA A 52 24.60 -12.32 -2.17
C ALA A 52 25.30 -11.76 -3.42
N THR A 53 25.26 -10.44 -3.59
CA THR A 53 26.03 -9.74 -4.62
C THR A 53 27.00 -8.76 -3.97
N THR A 54 27.84 -8.10 -4.78
CA THR A 54 28.83 -7.15 -4.27
C THR A 54 28.23 -6.00 -3.48
N TYR A 55 27.09 -5.45 -3.95
CA TYR A 55 26.49 -4.25 -3.36
C TYR A 55 25.05 -4.45 -2.87
N GLY A 56 24.39 -5.56 -3.23
CA GLY A 56 23.03 -5.88 -2.83
C GLY A 56 22.84 -7.39 -2.63
N GLY A 57 21.68 -7.89 -3.04
CA GLY A 57 21.25 -9.26 -2.78
C GLY A 57 20.25 -9.35 -1.62
N SER A 58 19.71 -10.53 -1.40
CA SER A 58 18.59 -10.80 -0.49
C SER A 58 19.02 -11.41 0.86
N VAL A 59 20.26 -11.88 1.02
CA VAL A 59 20.72 -12.39 2.34
C VAL A 59 20.62 -11.28 3.39
N PRO A 60 19.98 -11.45 4.56
CA PRO A 60 19.92 -10.40 5.57
C PRO A 60 21.31 -9.95 6.03
N ILE A 61 21.53 -8.64 6.05
CA ILE A 61 22.74 -7.99 6.60
C ILE A 61 22.27 -6.87 7.50
N ASP A 62 22.76 -6.83 8.73
CA ASP A 62 22.57 -5.69 9.61
C ASP A 62 23.45 -4.52 9.17
N TYR A 63 22.81 -3.46 8.66
CA TYR A 63 23.52 -2.26 8.25
C TYR A 63 24.05 -1.45 9.42
N LEU A 64 23.49 -1.58 10.62
CA LEU A 64 24.02 -0.92 11.81
C LEU A 64 25.34 -1.54 12.28
N GLU A 65 25.55 -2.84 12.03
CA GLU A 65 26.85 -3.50 12.27
C GLU A 65 27.82 -3.26 11.11
N LYS A 66 27.35 -3.33 9.86
CA LYS A 66 28.19 -3.08 8.68
C LYS A 66 28.66 -1.62 8.59
N TYR A 67 27.81 -0.68 9.00
CA TYR A 67 28.05 0.76 8.95
C TYR A 67 27.73 1.41 10.31
N PRO A 68 28.64 1.27 11.30
CA PRO A 68 28.36 1.69 12.69
C PRO A 68 27.97 3.15 12.90
N TYR A 69 28.37 4.05 11.98
CA TYR A 69 28.01 5.47 12.03
C TYR A 69 26.50 5.72 11.84
N LEU A 70 25.75 4.77 11.26
CA LEU A 70 24.30 4.87 11.11
C LEU A 70 23.60 4.94 12.47
N LYS A 71 24.12 4.27 13.50
CA LYS A 71 23.57 4.36 14.87
C LYS A 71 23.62 5.80 15.40
N THR A 72 24.67 6.55 15.07
CA THR A 72 24.80 7.97 15.44
C THR A 72 23.92 8.86 14.58
N LEU A 73 23.86 8.65 13.26
CA LEU A 73 23.04 9.47 12.37
C LEU A 73 21.54 9.34 12.67
N TYR A 74 21.09 8.16 13.10
CA TYR A 74 19.71 7.88 13.44
C TYR A 74 19.42 7.93 14.95
N GLU A 75 20.30 8.54 15.75
CA GLU A 75 20.07 8.65 17.19
C GLU A 75 18.71 9.29 17.48
N GLY A 76 17.88 8.62 18.30
CA GLY A 76 16.51 9.04 18.60
C GLY A 76 15.44 8.62 17.57
N ASN A 77 15.84 8.02 16.45
CA ASN A 77 14.95 7.45 15.44
C ASN A 77 14.96 5.90 15.52
N SER A 78 13.83 5.24 15.20
CA SER A 78 13.72 3.78 15.26
C SER A 78 14.71 3.03 14.35
N PHE A 79 15.22 3.67 13.29
CA PHE A 79 16.26 3.12 12.43
C PHE A 79 17.61 2.93 13.15
N SER A 80 17.85 3.58 14.30
CA SER A 80 19.03 3.28 15.14
C SER A 80 18.92 1.98 15.94
N VAL A 81 17.71 1.39 16.01
CA VAL A 81 17.46 0.12 16.71
C VAL A 81 17.78 -1.05 15.80
N GLU A 82 17.20 -1.08 14.60
CA GLU A 82 17.42 -2.15 13.64
C GLU A 82 17.27 -1.65 12.20
N TYR A 83 18.24 -1.98 11.35
CA TYR A 83 18.17 -1.70 9.93
C TYR A 83 18.81 -2.81 9.11
N LEU A 84 17.99 -3.77 8.70
CA LEU A 84 18.41 -4.91 7.88
C LEU A 84 18.30 -4.59 6.38
N ARG A 85 19.20 -5.20 5.60
CA ARG A 85 19.07 -5.26 4.13
C ARG A 85 17.75 -5.94 3.74
N ALA A 86 17.04 -5.32 2.80
CA ALA A 86 15.81 -5.86 2.25
C ALA A 86 16.02 -7.20 1.52
N ARG A 87 14.99 -8.04 1.53
CA ARG A 87 14.90 -9.34 0.83
C ARG A 87 13.62 -9.40 -0.02
N GLY A 88 13.28 -10.58 -0.54
CA GLY A 88 12.15 -10.76 -1.45
C GLY A 88 10.79 -10.41 -0.85
N HIS A 89 9.83 -10.07 -1.72
CA HIS A 89 8.48 -9.63 -1.35
C HIS A 89 7.71 -10.64 -0.49
N THR A 90 7.98 -11.94 -0.64
CA THR A 90 7.38 -13.03 0.15
C THR A 90 7.67 -12.93 1.64
N TYR A 91 8.67 -12.15 2.04
CA TYR A 91 9.04 -11.95 3.45
C TYR A 91 8.60 -10.60 4.01
N ALA A 92 7.98 -9.72 3.21
CA ALA A 92 7.74 -8.35 3.61
C ALA A 92 6.84 -8.26 4.87
N LEU A 93 5.83 -9.13 4.97
CA LEU A 93 4.95 -9.18 6.15
C LEU A 93 5.66 -9.77 7.37
N GLU A 94 6.46 -10.82 7.18
CA GLU A 94 7.28 -11.40 8.26
C GLU A 94 8.24 -10.35 8.83
N ASP A 95 8.96 -9.64 7.96
CA ASP A 95 9.98 -8.67 8.36
C ASP A 95 9.38 -7.47 9.10
N ILE A 96 8.24 -6.93 8.64
CA ILE A 96 7.59 -5.81 9.34
C ILE A 96 7.00 -6.23 10.69
N ILE A 97 6.58 -7.49 10.85
CA ILE A 97 6.09 -8.00 12.13
C ILE A 97 7.26 -8.12 13.13
N HIS A 98 8.38 -8.71 12.70
CA HIS A 98 9.47 -9.08 13.62
C HIS A 98 10.49 -7.97 13.86
N THR A 99 10.57 -6.94 13.01
CA THR A 99 11.54 -5.86 13.22
C THR A 99 11.36 -5.19 14.57
N GLU A 100 12.47 -4.88 15.25
CA GLU A 100 12.47 -4.17 16.54
C GLU A 100 12.12 -2.68 16.41
N ARG A 101 12.03 -2.17 15.17
CA ARG A 101 11.63 -0.78 14.94
C ARG A 101 10.19 -0.55 15.42
N SER A 102 9.98 0.60 16.05
CA SER A 102 8.65 1.08 16.42
C SER A 102 7.77 1.29 15.17
N LYS A 103 6.51 0.86 15.25
CA LYS A 103 5.48 1.06 14.24
C LYS A 103 4.43 2.04 14.78
N PRO A 104 4.44 3.32 14.37
CA PRO A 104 3.56 4.35 14.94
C PRO A 104 2.07 4.20 14.58
N GLY A 105 1.73 3.31 13.65
CA GLY A 105 0.36 3.03 13.23
C GLY A 105 0.31 1.87 12.23
N ALA A 106 -0.89 1.38 11.95
CA ALA A 106 -1.11 0.32 10.97
C ALA A 106 -0.74 0.74 9.55
N SER A 107 -0.60 2.04 9.27
CA SER A 107 -0.05 2.54 8.00
C SER A 107 1.34 1.97 7.66
N CYS A 108 2.06 1.41 8.63
CA CYS A 108 3.27 0.61 8.37
C CYS A 108 3.02 -0.67 7.54
N LEU A 109 1.78 -1.15 7.45
CA LEU A 109 1.34 -2.28 6.62
C LEU A 109 1.03 -1.88 5.17
N SER A 110 0.89 -0.57 4.88
CA SER A 110 0.47 -0.04 3.56
C SER A 110 1.28 -0.57 2.39
N CYS A 111 2.56 -0.85 2.60
CA CYS A 111 3.50 -1.33 1.59
C CYS A 111 4.02 -2.73 1.93
N LYS A 112 3.21 -3.55 2.62
CA LYS A 112 3.60 -4.89 3.14
C LYS A 112 2.54 -5.97 2.89
N THR A 113 1.28 -5.58 2.73
CA THR A 113 0.16 -6.49 2.53
C THR A 113 -1.02 -5.78 1.87
N SER A 114 -1.75 -6.48 1.01
CA SER A 114 -3.05 -6.07 0.50
C SER A 114 -4.13 -6.04 1.60
N GLY A 115 -3.95 -6.77 2.71
CA GLY A 115 -4.85 -6.75 3.87
C GLY A 115 -5.00 -5.37 4.53
N PHE A 116 -4.04 -4.45 4.33
CA PHE A 116 -4.21 -3.05 4.76
C PHE A 116 -5.35 -2.34 4.01
N LEU A 117 -5.65 -2.76 2.77
CA LEU A 117 -6.79 -2.21 2.00
C LEU A 117 -8.11 -2.62 2.65
N GLU A 118 -8.22 -3.83 3.18
CA GLU A 118 -9.44 -4.28 3.88
C GLU A 118 -9.67 -3.50 5.17
N LEU A 119 -8.60 -3.11 5.86
CA LEU A 119 -8.67 -2.24 7.03
C LEU A 119 -9.16 -0.83 6.64
N LEU A 120 -8.64 -0.27 5.55
CA LEU A 120 -9.11 1.01 5.01
C LEU A 120 -10.58 0.93 4.58
N ASP A 121 -11.01 -0.16 3.95
CA ASP A 121 -12.40 -0.37 3.55
C ASP A 121 -13.35 -0.47 4.76
N GLU A 122 -12.88 -1.04 5.87
CA GLU A 122 -13.68 -1.24 7.08
C GLU A 122 -13.72 -0.01 7.99
N HIS A 123 -12.58 0.66 8.16
CA HIS A 123 -12.41 1.71 9.17
C HIS A 123 -12.14 3.09 8.57
N GLY A 124 -12.03 3.21 7.24
CA GLY A 124 -11.67 4.45 6.59
C GLY A 124 -10.29 4.93 7.00
N GLU A 125 -10.11 6.25 7.08
CA GLU A 125 -8.83 6.90 7.41
C GLU A 125 -8.29 6.50 8.79
N GLU A 126 -9.17 6.17 9.75
CA GLU A 126 -8.77 5.75 11.10
C GLU A 126 -7.91 4.49 11.10
N ALA A 127 -8.02 3.65 10.05
CA ALA A 127 -7.18 2.48 9.87
C ALA A 127 -5.69 2.83 9.96
N ASN A 128 -5.26 3.97 9.43
CA ASN A 128 -3.86 4.38 9.42
C ASN A 128 -3.23 4.46 10.82
N ALA A 129 -4.00 4.99 11.79
CA ALA A 129 -3.55 5.22 13.16
C ALA A 129 -3.82 4.05 14.11
N MET A 130 -4.46 2.97 13.64
CA MET A 130 -4.71 1.79 14.47
C MET A 130 -3.41 1.23 15.04
N ASN A 131 -3.48 0.72 16.28
CA ASN A 131 -2.32 0.16 16.95
C ASN A 131 -1.80 -1.06 16.19
N PHE A 132 -0.62 -0.92 15.56
CA PHE A 132 0.00 -1.97 14.78
C PHE A 132 0.10 -3.27 15.56
N GLU A 133 0.46 -3.24 16.85
CA GLU A 133 0.68 -4.45 17.65
C GLU A 133 -0.61 -5.18 18.03
N GLU A 134 -1.75 -4.47 18.09
CA GLU A 134 -3.04 -5.04 18.47
C GLU A 134 -3.82 -5.64 17.29
N LEU A 135 -3.43 -5.32 16.06
CA LEU A 135 -4.08 -5.85 14.86
C LEU A 135 -3.87 -7.37 14.72
N ASP A 136 -4.96 -8.09 14.43
CA ASP A 136 -4.87 -9.46 13.96
C ASP A 136 -4.36 -9.48 12.51
N LYS A 137 -3.17 -10.05 12.32
CA LYS A 137 -2.50 -10.17 11.02
C LYS A 137 -2.46 -11.62 10.54
N SER A 138 -3.09 -12.54 11.26
CA SER A 138 -2.97 -13.99 11.00
C SER A 138 -3.54 -14.41 9.64
N ASN A 139 -4.49 -13.65 9.11
CA ASN A 139 -5.10 -13.88 7.80
C ASN A 139 -4.55 -12.95 6.70
N MET A 140 -3.56 -12.10 6.99
CA MET A 140 -2.96 -11.22 5.99
C MET A 140 -1.91 -11.98 5.18
N GLU A 141 -1.99 -11.89 3.86
CA GLU A 141 -0.92 -12.33 2.96
C GLU A 141 0.13 -11.22 2.83
N THR A 142 1.39 -11.58 2.54
CA THR A 142 2.41 -10.59 2.20
C THR A 142 2.15 -9.94 0.83
N ILE A 143 3.12 -9.17 0.30
CA ILE A 143 2.98 -8.50 -1.00
C ILE A 143 2.78 -9.57 -2.08
N SER A 144 1.67 -9.51 -2.81
CA SER A 144 1.24 -10.56 -3.73
C SER A 144 0.61 -10.01 -5.03
N CYS A 145 -0.05 -10.90 -5.79
CA CYS A 145 -0.69 -10.57 -7.06
C CYS A 145 -1.67 -9.40 -6.92
N TYR A 146 -2.41 -9.34 -5.81
CA TYR A 146 -3.47 -8.36 -5.60
C TYR A 146 -2.94 -6.92 -5.53
N ASP A 147 -1.72 -6.71 -5.01
CA ASP A 147 -1.11 -5.38 -4.86
C ASP A 147 -0.92 -4.63 -6.19
N CYS A 148 -0.84 -5.36 -7.30
CA CYS A 148 -0.59 -4.80 -8.63
C CYS A 148 -1.72 -5.11 -9.63
N HIS A 149 -2.54 -6.12 -9.36
CA HIS A 149 -3.54 -6.64 -10.30
C HIS A 149 -4.96 -6.71 -9.73
N ARG A 150 -5.18 -6.42 -8.43
CA ARG A 150 -6.42 -6.81 -7.72
C ARG A 150 -6.78 -8.27 -8.05
N ASN A 151 -8.05 -8.58 -8.29
CA ASN A 151 -8.49 -9.89 -8.79
C ASN A 151 -8.61 -9.96 -10.33
N GLU A 152 -7.90 -9.08 -11.05
CA GLU A 152 -7.90 -9.04 -12.52
C GLU A 152 -6.47 -9.26 -13.07
N PRO A 153 -5.99 -10.53 -13.15
CA PRO A 153 -4.67 -10.83 -13.67
C PRO A 153 -4.40 -10.21 -15.04
N GLY A 154 -3.19 -9.64 -15.20
CA GLY A 154 -2.76 -8.99 -16.45
C GLY A 154 -3.24 -7.55 -16.63
N VAL A 155 -4.14 -7.05 -15.77
CA VAL A 155 -4.51 -5.63 -15.72
C VAL A 155 -3.74 -4.98 -14.59
N ILE A 156 -2.95 -3.95 -14.90
CA ILE A 156 -2.24 -3.18 -13.87
C ILE A 156 -3.25 -2.25 -13.19
N THR A 157 -3.28 -2.31 -11.86
CA THR A 157 -4.07 -1.43 -11.02
C THR A 157 -3.21 -0.82 -9.91
N ILE A 158 -3.30 0.49 -9.74
CA ILE A 158 -2.72 1.18 -8.58
C ILE A 158 -3.71 1.06 -7.43
N THR A 159 -3.34 0.30 -6.40
CA THR A 159 -4.16 0.04 -5.21
C THR A 159 -3.83 0.99 -4.06
N ARG A 160 -2.72 1.74 -4.14
CA ARG A 160 -2.25 2.62 -3.06
C ARG A 160 -2.57 4.08 -3.35
N GLU A 161 -3.48 4.67 -2.57
CA GLU A 161 -3.99 6.02 -2.84
C GLU A 161 -2.95 7.12 -2.64
N HIS A 162 -1.95 6.92 -1.78
CA HIS A 162 -0.87 7.90 -1.60
C HIS A 162 -0.11 8.17 -2.91
N LEU A 163 0.07 7.16 -3.76
CA LEU A 163 0.64 7.35 -5.09
C LEU A 163 -0.31 8.13 -6.00
N ASN A 164 -1.60 7.80 -6.03
CA ASN A 164 -2.58 8.55 -6.83
C ASN A 164 -2.64 10.02 -6.43
N THR A 165 -2.53 10.30 -5.13
CA THR A 165 -2.47 11.67 -4.61
C THR A 165 -1.17 12.37 -5.01
N ALA A 166 -0.03 11.70 -4.91
CA ALA A 166 1.26 12.24 -5.34
C ALA A 166 1.28 12.61 -6.83
N LEU A 167 0.72 11.73 -7.68
CA LEU A 167 0.66 11.92 -9.14
C LEU A 167 -0.19 13.13 -9.55
N LYS A 168 -1.11 13.61 -8.72
CA LYS A 168 -1.86 14.85 -8.99
C LYS A 168 -0.98 16.10 -8.89
N GLY A 169 0.14 16.02 -8.16
CA GLY A 169 1.06 17.12 -7.90
C GLY A 169 2.37 17.05 -8.67
N ILE A 170 2.59 16.02 -9.50
CA ILE A 170 3.82 15.87 -10.28
C ILE A 170 3.46 15.87 -11.77
N ASP A 171 4.11 16.75 -12.54
CA ASP A 171 4.02 16.73 -14.00
C ASP A 171 4.92 15.64 -14.59
N GLY A 172 4.37 14.82 -15.50
CA GLY A 172 5.16 13.84 -16.23
C GLY A 172 4.33 12.76 -16.92
N GLU A 173 4.96 12.04 -17.86
CA GLU A 173 4.43 10.80 -18.41
C GLU A 173 5.06 9.61 -17.68
N PHE A 174 4.25 8.84 -16.98
CA PHE A 174 4.68 7.66 -16.24
C PHE A 174 4.18 6.39 -16.91
N LYS A 175 5.03 5.36 -16.96
CA LYS A 175 4.63 4.05 -17.47
C LYS A 175 3.95 3.26 -16.36
N ASN A 176 2.87 2.56 -16.68
CA ASN A 176 2.15 1.71 -15.72
C ASN A 176 3.08 0.70 -15.02
N GLY A 177 4.04 0.11 -15.74
CA GLY A 177 5.02 -0.82 -15.16
C GLY A 177 6.00 -0.18 -14.16
N ASP A 178 6.23 1.13 -14.22
CA ASP A 178 7.02 1.84 -13.21
C ASP A 178 6.14 2.23 -12.02
N LEU A 179 4.88 2.62 -12.29
CA LEU A 179 3.92 3.02 -11.26
C LEU A 179 3.55 1.90 -10.29
N VAL A 180 3.49 0.64 -10.74
CA VAL A 180 3.25 -0.50 -9.81
C VAL A 180 4.32 -0.58 -8.72
N CYS A 181 5.57 -0.28 -9.05
CA CYS A 181 6.70 -0.24 -8.12
C CYS A 181 6.67 1.02 -7.26
N ALA A 182 6.30 2.15 -7.85
CA ALA A 182 6.20 3.46 -7.18
C ALA A 182 5.08 3.52 -6.12
N GLN A 183 4.24 2.49 -6.02
CA GLN A 183 3.30 2.34 -4.91
C GLN A 183 4.01 2.22 -3.56
N CYS A 184 5.24 1.67 -3.54
CA CYS A 184 5.94 1.32 -2.31
C CYS A 184 7.39 1.83 -2.29
N HIS A 185 8.08 1.87 -3.43
CA HIS A 185 9.49 2.26 -3.52
C HIS A 185 9.66 3.76 -3.70
N VAL A 186 9.27 4.51 -2.68
CA VAL A 186 9.24 5.98 -2.67
C VAL A 186 9.70 6.53 -1.33
N GLU A 187 10.12 7.78 -1.30
CA GLU A 187 10.21 8.54 -0.06
C GLU A 187 8.80 8.86 0.45
N TYR A 188 8.59 8.72 1.75
CA TYR A 188 7.32 9.01 2.38
C TYR A 188 7.50 9.48 3.83
N TYR A 189 6.51 10.18 4.34
CA TYR A 189 6.34 10.41 5.77
C TYR A 189 4.92 9.99 6.20
N LEU A 190 4.71 9.91 7.51
CA LEU A 190 3.38 9.69 8.06
C LEU A 190 2.83 11.02 8.56
N ASP A 191 1.59 11.34 8.20
CA ASP A 191 0.90 12.50 8.76
C ASP A 191 0.97 12.46 10.30
N PRO A 192 1.34 13.59 10.96
CA PRO A 192 1.56 13.59 12.40
C PRO A 192 0.29 13.27 13.20
N GLU A 193 -0.90 13.57 12.69
CA GLU A 193 -2.17 13.33 13.35
C GLU A 193 -2.80 12.01 12.91
N THR A 194 -2.99 11.82 11.60
CA THR A 194 -3.79 10.73 11.04
C THR A 194 -2.98 9.47 10.77
N LYS A 195 -1.64 9.60 10.73
CA LYS A 195 -0.69 8.55 10.34
C LYS A 195 -0.83 8.08 8.90
N GLU A 196 -1.57 8.79 8.06
CA GLU A 196 -1.65 8.51 6.62
C GLU A 196 -0.27 8.58 5.97
N VAL A 197 -0.02 7.70 4.99
CA VAL A 197 1.21 7.71 4.20
C VAL A 197 1.15 8.85 3.18
N ILE A 198 2.12 9.75 3.21
CA ILE A 198 2.20 10.89 2.30
C ILE A 198 3.54 10.90 1.59
N MET A 199 3.51 11.14 0.27
CA MET A 199 4.71 11.36 -0.55
C MET A 199 5.01 12.86 -0.65
N PRO A 200 6.21 13.33 -0.26
CA PRO A 200 6.57 14.75 -0.24
C PRO A 200 6.97 15.29 -1.63
N SER A 201 6.19 14.98 -2.66
CA SER A 201 6.62 15.10 -4.06
C SER A 201 5.95 16.22 -4.85
N VAL A 202 5.09 17.03 -4.22
CA VAL A 202 4.35 18.13 -4.91
C VAL A 202 5.26 19.20 -5.51
N ASN A 203 6.49 19.31 -5.00
CA ASN A 203 7.50 20.24 -5.52
C ASN A 203 8.47 19.58 -6.52
N GLY A 204 8.34 18.27 -6.75
CA GLY A 204 9.22 17.47 -7.61
C GLY A 204 9.84 16.26 -6.90
N LEU A 205 10.75 15.55 -7.59
CA LEU A 205 11.32 14.26 -7.15
C LEU A 205 12.81 14.34 -6.79
N THR A 206 13.44 15.50 -6.95
CA THR A 206 14.84 15.68 -6.56
C THR A 206 14.97 15.94 -5.04
N PRO A 207 16.14 15.67 -4.44
CA PRO A 207 16.36 15.97 -3.03
C PRO A 207 16.11 17.44 -2.67
N GLN A 208 16.43 18.38 -3.56
CA GLN A 208 16.21 19.82 -3.33
C GLN A 208 14.72 20.17 -3.29
N GLU A 209 13.93 19.54 -4.16
CA GLU A 209 12.49 19.77 -4.24
C GLU A 209 11.76 19.17 -3.04
N MET A 210 12.13 17.96 -2.62
CA MET A 210 11.60 17.35 -1.40
C MET A 210 12.02 18.12 -0.14
N LEU A 211 13.24 18.65 -0.09
CA LEU A 211 13.67 19.52 1.01
C LEU A 211 12.83 20.80 1.06
N ALA A 212 12.57 21.43 -0.09
CA ALA A 212 11.72 22.61 -0.16
C ALA A 212 10.29 22.34 0.34
N TYR A 213 9.74 21.14 0.05
CA TYR A 213 8.46 20.72 0.60
C TYR A 213 8.45 20.73 2.14
N TYR A 214 9.48 20.17 2.77
CA TYR A 214 9.57 20.12 4.23
C TYR A 214 9.89 21.48 4.88
N ASP A 215 10.57 22.38 4.18
CA ASP A 215 10.83 23.74 4.67
C ASP A 215 9.55 24.62 4.67
N GLU A 216 8.55 24.26 3.86
CA GLU A 216 7.28 24.98 3.72
C GLU A 216 6.14 24.42 4.60
N ALA A 217 6.32 23.21 5.14
CA ALA A 217 5.32 22.44 5.89
C ALA A 217 5.17 22.85 7.37
#